data_AF-A0A5R8N428-F1
#
_entry.id   AF-A0A5R8N428-F1
#
_cell.length_a   1.000
_cell.length_b   1.000
_cell.length_c   1.000
_cell.angle_alpha   90.00
_cell.angle_beta   90.00
_cell.angle_gamma   90.00
#
_symmetry.space_group_name_H-M   'P 1'
#
loop_
_entity.id
_entity.type
_entity.pdbx_description
1 polymer ?
#
loop_
_entity_poly.entity_id
_entity_poly.type
_entity_poly.pdbx_seq_one_letter_code
_entity_poly.pdbx_strand_id
1 'polypeptide(L)' 'GENSGSGIGGIRRRTEAHGGTFALDSPPGGPTTLRVGLPCGT' A
#
# COMPACT_ATOMS: atom_id res chain seq x y z
N GLY A 1 9.29 -15.77 -12.62
CA GLY A 1 9.14 -16.65 -11.44
C GLY A 1 8.40 -15.85 -10.42
N GLU A 2 7.08 -15.88 -10.49
CA GLU A 2 6.17 -14.88 -9.95
C GLU A 2 5.93 -15.03 -8.43
N ASN A 3 6.99 -15.33 -7.66
CA ASN A 3 6.84 -15.69 -6.24
C ASN A 3 7.34 -14.61 -5.26
N SER A 4 7.90 -13.51 -5.76
CA SER A 4 8.09 -12.31 -4.94
C SER A 4 6.85 -11.43 -5.12
N GLY A 5 5.92 -11.49 -4.16
CA GLY A 5 4.67 -10.73 -4.24
C GLY A 5 4.90 -9.25 -4.50
N SER A 6 4.66 -8.80 -5.74
CA SER A 6 4.93 -7.42 -6.19
C SER A 6 3.73 -6.49 -6.00
N GLY A 7 2.54 -7.04 -5.73
CA GLY A 7 1.28 -6.30 -5.69
C GLY A 7 1.30 -5.13 -4.70
N ILE A 8 1.68 -5.39 -3.45
CA ILE A 8 1.72 -4.36 -2.39
C ILE A 8 2.77 -3.28 -2.68
N GLY A 9 3.94 -3.67 -3.17
CA GLY A 9 4.97 -2.72 -3.62
C GLY A 9 4.48 -1.85 -4.79
N GLY A 10 3.75 -2.43 -5.73
CA GLY A 10 3.14 -1.71 -6.84
C GLY A 10 2.05 -0.72 -6.40
N ILE A 11 1.25 -1.06 -5.39
CA ILE A 11 0.26 -0.16 -4.80
C ILE A 11 0.95 1.03 -4.14
N ARG A 12 1.94 0.79 -3.26
CA ARG A 12 2.74 1.85 -2.61
C ARG A 12 3.29 2.82 -3.65
N ARG A 13 3.99 2.32 -4.67
CA ARG A 13 4.59 3.15 -5.74
C ARG A 13 3.56 4.05 -6.43
N ARG A 14 2.38 3.52 -6.77
CA ARG A 14 1.33 4.31 -7.44
C ARG A 14 0.74 5.35 -6.49
N THR A 15 0.49 4.99 -5.24
CA THR A 15 -0.01 5.92 -4.23
C THR A 15 0.93 7.09 -4.04
N GLU A 16 2.23 6.83 -3.83
CA GLU A 16 3.26 7.87 -3.67
C GLU A 16 3.40 8.74 -4.92
N ALA A 17 3.33 8.14 -6.12
CA ALA A 17 3.39 8.88 -7.39
C ALA A 17 2.23 9.87 -7.59
N HIS A 18 1.07 9.60 -6.97
CA HIS A 18 -0.10 10.48 -6.99
C HIS A 18 -0.18 11.38 -5.74
N GLY A 19 0.90 11.54 -4.98
CA GLY A 19 0.93 12.37 -3.77
C GLY A 19 0.08 11.83 -2.62
N GLY A 20 -0.22 10.54 -2.64
CA GLY A 20 -1.00 9.86 -1.61
C GLY A 20 -0.16 9.37 -0.43
N THR A 21 -0.83 8.72 0.51
CA THR A 21 -0.22 8.11 1.71
C THR A 21 -0.45 6.61 1.75
N PHE A 22 0.54 5.87 2.24
CA PHE A 22 0.52 4.41 2.33
C PHE A 22 1.00 3.96 3.72
N ALA A 23 0.23 3.10 4.39
CA ALA A 23 0.64 2.45 5.64
C ALA A 23 0.17 1.00 5.68
N LEU A 24 1.08 0.09 6.04
CA LEU A 24 0.80 -1.33 6.22
C LEU A 24 1.22 -1.72 7.62
N ASP A 25 0.31 -2.37 8.35
CA ASP A 25 0.54 -2.89 9.69
C ASP A 25 0.09 -4.36 9.74
N SER A 26 1.01 -5.24 10.13
CA SER A 26 0.79 -6.70 10.21
C SER A 26 1.47 -7.25 11.47
N PRO A 27 0.98 -6.91 12.67
CA PRO A 27 1.54 -7.42 13.92
C PRO A 27 1.44 -8.95 13.99
N PRO A 28 2.42 -9.64 14.62
CA PRO A 28 2.36 -11.08 14.81
C PRO A 28 1.11 -11.53 15.58
N GLY A 29 0.38 -12.52 15.05
CA GLY A 29 -0.85 -13.05 15.65
C GLY A 29 -2.06 -12.12 15.59
N GLY A 30 -1.91 -10.90 15.07
CA GLY A 30 -2.97 -9.92 14.88
C GLY A 30 -3.48 -9.83 13.44
N PRO A 31 -4.43 -8.92 13.16
CA PRO A 31 -4.92 -8.70 11.81
C PRO A 31 -3.88 -7.98 10.95
N THR A 32 -3.98 -8.13 9.63
CA THR A 32 -3.29 -7.25 8.69
C THR A 32 -4.19 -6.09 8.31
N THR A 33 -3.67 -4.86 8.42
CA THR A 33 -4.36 -3.63 8.05
C THR A 33 -3.54 -2.86 7.01
N LEU A 34 -4.17 -2.54 5.88
CA LEU A 34 -3.62 -1.66 4.84
C LEU A 34 -4.44 -0.37 4.78
N ARG A 35 -3.78 0.79 4.90
CA ARG A 35 -4.36 2.12 4.71
C ARG A 35 -3.72 2.81 3.51
N VAL A 36 -4.57 3.29 2.60
CA VAL A 36 -4.17 4.06 1.42
C VAL A 36 -5.02 5.33 1.39
N GLY A 37 -4.36 6.47 1.25
CA GLY A 37 -5.00 7.77 1.01
C GLY A 37 -4.57 8.32 -0.34
N LEU A 38 -5.51 8.88 -1.10
CA LEU A 38 -5.23 9.61 -2.34
C LEU A 38 -5.93 10.97 -2.29
N PRO A 39 -5.28 12.07 -2.71
CA PRO A 39 -5.96 13.33 -2.88
C PRO A 39 -7.03 13.21 -3.97
N CYS A 40 -8.20 13.80 -3.74
CA CYS A 40 -9.17 14.01 -4.81
C CYS A 40 -8.74 15.18 -5.70
N GLY A 41 -9.06 15.10 -7.00
CA GLY A 41 -8.92 16.25 -7.89
C GLY A 41 -9.91 17.34 -7.53
N THR A 42 -9.61 18.57 -7.94
CA THR A 42 -10.51 19.74 -7.86
C THR A 42 -11.47 19.76 -9.04
#